data_AF-A0A2I0QF82-F1
#
_entry.id   AF-A0A2I0QF82-F1
#
_cell.length_a   1.000
_cell.length_b   1.000
_cell.length_c   1.000
_cell.angle_alpha   90.00
_cell.angle_beta   90.00
_cell.angle_gamma   90.00
#
_symmetry.space_group_name_H-M   'P 1'
#
loop_
_entity.id
_entity.type
_entity.pdbx_description
1 polymer ?
#
loop_
_entity_poly.entity_id
_entity_poly.type
_entity_poly.pdbx_seq_one_letter_code
_entity_poly.pdbx_strand_id
1 'polypeptide(L)'
;MIFTGSSALSLELNVDAARRTTKEIVFPMNFSEYLMLKYGLTLQENTSESIMGLIFHSNDDLFVEKAILKETELIKKLLSLKLKKPIENEWDDFVCFNGFPFTLNMTQTESHEKIYNMVERVVEKDVFSIQSFNTDTRNTVFRILSFLALQPPGGTSDAKLSKYLGVSPTLVQ
;
A
#
# COMPACT_ATOMS: atom_id res chain seq x y z
N MET A 1 -4.25 24.68 9.23
CA MET A 1 -4.59 24.37 7.83
C MET A 1 -3.94 23.02 7.51
N ILE A 2 -4.64 22.12 6.82
CA ILE A 2 -4.13 20.78 6.50
C ILE A 2 -3.91 20.72 4.99
N PHE A 3 -2.75 20.23 4.58
CA PHE A 3 -2.38 20.06 3.17
C PHE A 3 -2.00 18.60 2.92
N THR A 4 -2.38 18.06 1.76
CA THR A 4 -2.16 16.65 1.39
C THR A 4 -1.77 16.51 -0.07
N GLY A 5 -1.11 15.41 -0.42
CA GLY A 5 -0.74 15.09 -1.81
C GLY A 5 0.19 16.13 -2.44
N SER A 6 0.01 16.42 -3.73
CA SER A 6 0.85 17.34 -4.51
C SER A 6 0.93 18.76 -3.92
N SER A 7 -0.08 19.23 -3.19
CA SER A 7 -0.05 20.54 -2.53
C SER A 7 0.81 20.57 -1.27
N ALA A 8 1.10 19.41 -0.65
CA ALA A 8 2.05 19.34 0.45
C ALA A 8 3.50 19.45 -0.06
N LEU A 9 3.76 19.01 -1.30
CA LEU A 9 5.08 19.08 -1.92
C LEU A 9 5.58 20.53 -2.05
N SER A 10 4.71 21.47 -2.43
CA SER A 10 5.08 22.88 -2.55
C SER A 10 5.44 23.52 -1.19
N LEU A 11 4.91 23.01 -0.08
CA LEU A 11 5.29 23.44 1.26
C LEU A 11 6.67 22.92 1.65
N GLU A 12 7.03 21.69 1.26
CA GLU A 12 8.37 21.14 1.50
C GLU A 12 9.45 21.88 0.70
N LEU A 13 9.13 22.34 -0.51
CA LEU A 13 10.06 23.11 -1.34
C LEU A 13 10.32 24.53 -0.79
N ASN A 14 9.43 25.08 0.04
CA ASN A 14 9.62 26.38 0.67
C ASN A 14 10.29 26.22 2.04
N VAL A 15 11.56 26.64 2.14
CA VAL A 15 12.39 26.49 3.36
C VAL A 15 11.75 27.09 4.63
N ASP A 16 11.05 28.21 4.49
CA ASP A 16 10.43 28.90 5.63
C ASP A 16 9.13 28.21 6.09
N ALA A 17 8.32 27.75 5.13
CA ALA A 17 7.11 26.97 5.42
C ALA A 17 7.46 25.58 5.97
N ALA A 18 8.46 24.89 5.38
CA ALA A 18 8.89 23.56 5.79
C ALA A 18 9.32 23.53 7.26
N ARG A 19 10.05 24.55 7.74
CA ARG A 19 10.46 24.67 9.15
C ARG A 19 9.30 24.85 10.14
N ARG A 20 8.14 25.30 9.66
CA ARG A 20 6.94 25.55 10.47
C ARG A 20 5.85 24.49 10.27
N THR A 21 6.11 23.49 9.45
CA THR A 21 5.14 22.44 9.09
C THR A 21 5.40 21.19 9.91
N THR A 22 4.36 20.63 10.51
CA THR A 22 4.39 19.28 11.09
C THR A 22 4.03 18.28 10.01
N LYS A 23 4.92 17.32 9.73
CA LYS A 23 4.71 16.28 8.71
C LYS A 23 4.21 15.01 9.38
N GLU A 24 3.03 14.57 8.98
CA GLU A 24 2.46 13.27 9.35
C GLU A 24 2.43 12.37 8.12
N ILE A 25 3.01 11.18 8.24
CA ILE A 25 3.05 10.20 7.14
C ILE A 25 1.82 9.32 7.23
N VAL A 26 1.02 9.30 6.17
CA VAL A 26 -0.15 8.41 6.05
C VAL A 26 0.23 7.24 5.15
N PHE A 27 0.29 6.05 5.75
CA PHE A 27 0.54 4.81 5.01
C PHE A 27 -0.75 4.30 4.34
N PRO A 28 -0.64 3.47 3.27
CA PRO A 28 -1.76 2.68 2.80
C PRO A 28 -2.36 1.84 3.94
N MET A 29 -3.62 1.45 3.78
CA MET A 29 -4.28 0.63 4.80
C MET A 29 -3.61 -0.73 4.87
N ASN A 30 -3.46 -1.27 6.07
CA ASN A 30 -3.25 -2.70 6.23
C ASN A 30 -4.58 -3.46 6.05
N PHE A 31 -4.50 -4.79 5.93
CA PHE A 31 -5.71 -5.58 5.67
C PHE A 31 -6.72 -5.55 6.81
N SER A 32 -6.27 -5.45 8.06
CA SER A 32 -7.18 -5.32 9.21
C SER A 32 -7.94 -4.00 9.19
N GLU A 33 -7.28 -2.89 8.85
CA GLU A 33 -7.90 -1.58 8.66
C GLU A 33 -8.88 -1.61 7.48
N TYR A 34 -8.54 -2.29 6.40
CA TYR A 34 -9.44 -2.51 5.27
C TYR A 34 -10.73 -3.23 5.70
N LEU A 35 -10.61 -4.35 6.42
CA LEU A 35 -11.77 -5.10 6.91
C LEU A 35 -12.60 -4.29 7.90
N MET A 36 -11.94 -3.48 8.74
CA MET A 36 -12.59 -2.57 9.67
C MET A 36 -13.38 -1.48 8.93
N LEU A 37 -12.78 -0.82 7.94
CA LEU A 37 -13.41 0.28 7.22
C LEU A 37 -14.50 -0.18 6.25
N LYS A 38 -14.32 -1.35 5.60
CA LYS A 38 -15.29 -1.88 4.64
C LYS A 38 -16.45 -2.63 5.30
N TYR A 39 -16.17 -3.39 6.35
CA TYR A 39 -17.14 -4.31 6.96
C TYR A 39 -17.45 -4.02 8.42
N GLY A 40 -16.78 -3.06 9.06
CA GLY A 40 -16.89 -2.84 10.50
C GLY A 40 -16.25 -3.95 11.32
N LEU A 41 -15.39 -4.78 10.72
CA LEU A 41 -14.76 -5.91 11.41
C LEU A 41 -13.60 -5.42 12.28
N THR A 42 -13.85 -5.33 13.59
CA THR A 42 -12.79 -5.03 14.55
C THR A 42 -12.18 -6.33 15.10
N LEU A 43 -10.86 -6.42 15.00
CA LEU A 43 -10.09 -7.40 15.73
C LEU A 43 -10.25 -7.14 17.23
N GLN A 44 -10.28 -8.21 18.00
CA GLN A 44 -10.37 -8.05 19.45
C GLN A 44 -9.04 -7.56 20.02
N GLU A 45 -9.12 -6.90 21.16
CA GLU A 45 -7.93 -6.57 21.94
C GLU A 45 -7.11 -7.84 22.24
N ASN A 46 -5.80 -7.66 22.25
CA ASN A 46 -4.80 -8.69 22.54
C ASN A 46 -4.75 -9.85 21.52
N THR A 47 -5.22 -9.64 20.28
CA THR A 47 -5.15 -10.68 19.22
C THR A 47 -3.69 -10.98 18.85
N SER A 48 -2.85 -9.95 18.69
CA SER A 48 -1.41 -10.08 18.44
C SER A 48 -0.69 -10.90 19.52
N GLU A 49 -0.99 -10.60 20.77
CA GLU A 49 -0.41 -11.24 21.96
C GLU A 49 -0.85 -12.70 22.05
N SER A 50 -2.10 -13.00 21.65
CA SER A 50 -2.60 -14.38 21.57
C SER A 50 -1.87 -15.19 20.51
N ILE A 51 -1.65 -14.62 19.32
CA ILE A 51 -0.92 -15.27 18.23
C ILE A 51 0.56 -15.45 18.63
N MET A 52 1.17 -14.42 19.21
CA MET A 52 2.56 -14.46 19.67
C MET A 52 2.73 -15.50 20.80
N GLY A 53 1.79 -15.54 21.74
CA GLY A 53 1.73 -16.57 22.77
C GLY A 53 1.67 -17.98 22.18
N LEU A 54 0.81 -18.21 21.20
CA LEU A 54 0.71 -19.50 20.49
C LEU A 54 2.03 -19.88 19.79
N ILE A 55 2.70 -18.94 19.11
CA ILE A 55 3.94 -19.21 18.38
C ILE A 55 5.08 -19.59 19.33
N PHE A 56 5.23 -18.86 20.45
CA PHE A 56 6.37 -19.04 21.36
C PHE A 56 6.12 -20.03 22.51
N HIS A 57 4.86 -20.30 22.86
CA HIS A 57 4.47 -21.14 23.99
C HIS A 57 3.44 -22.20 23.59
N SER A 58 3.58 -22.77 22.39
CA SER A 58 2.64 -23.77 21.83
C SER A 58 2.48 -25.05 22.67
N ASN A 59 3.41 -25.33 23.58
CA ASN A 59 3.38 -26.49 24.47
C ASN A 59 2.60 -26.24 25.77
N ASP A 60 2.14 -25.01 26.01
CA ASP A 60 1.34 -24.64 27.17
C ASP A 60 -0.12 -24.50 26.75
N ASP A 61 -0.95 -25.39 27.30
CA ASP A 61 -2.39 -25.51 26.98
C ASP A 61 -3.14 -24.19 27.18
N LEU A 62 -2.71 -23.32 28.12
CA LEU A 62 -3.35 -22.04 28.36
C LEU A 62 -3.25 -21.09 27.16
N PHE A 63 -2.09 -21.05 26.48
CA PHE A 63 -1.90 -20.21 25.30
C PHE A 63 -2.65 -20.76 24.09
N VAL A 64 -2.71 -22.08 23.98
CA VAL A 64 -3.48 -22.77 22.93
C VAL A 64 -4.98 -22.49 23.09
N GLU A 65 -5.53 -22.69 24.29
CA GLU A 65 -6.95 -22.45 24.57
C GLU A 65 -7.33 -20.99 24.32
N LYS A 66 -6.50 -20.04 24.77
CA LYS A 66 -6.72 -18.61 24.53
C LYS A 66 -6.77 -18.27 23.03
N ALA A 67 -5.89 -18.86 22.23
CA ALA A 67 -5.88 -18.66 20.78
C ALA A 67 -7.13 -19.25 20.11
N ILE A 68 -7.55 -20.46 20.49
CA ILE A 68 -8.77 -21.10 19.98
C ILE A 68 -10.01 -20.27 20.27
N LEU A 69 -10.12 -19.70 21.48
CA LEU A 69 -11.22 -18.82 21.85
C LEU A 69 -11.27 -17.58 20.96
N LYS A 70 -10.12 -16.93 20.74
CA LYS A 70 -10.01 -15.75 19.87
C LYS A 70 -10.35 -16.06 18.42
N GLU A 71 -9.86 -17.17 17.90
CA GLU A 71 -10.17 -17.64 16.55
C GLU A 71 -11.67 -17.91 16.40
N THR A 72 -12.27 -18.62 17.35
CA THR A 72 -13.70 -18.95 17.34
C THR A 72 -14.56 -17.68 17.32
N GLU A 73 -14.21 -16.67 18.12
CA GLU A 73 -14.93 -15.40 18.13
C GLU A 73 -14.74 -14.60 16.83
N LEU A 74 -13.54 -14.61 16.25
CA LEU A 74 -13.29 -14.01 14.95
C LEU A 74 -14.11 -14.69 13.84
N ILE A 75 -14.15 -16.02 13.82
CA ILE A 75 -14.95 -16.79 12.86
C ILE A 75 -16.44 -16.44 13.02
N LYS A 76 -16.96 -16.38 14.25
CA LYS A 76 -18.35 -15.97 14.49
C LYS A 76 -18.64 -14.57 13.94
N LYS A 77 -17.74 -13.61 14.18
CA LYS A 77 -17.86 -12.26 13.60
C LYS A 77 -17.84 -12.32 12.07
N LEU A 78 -16.90 -13.05 11.47
CA LEU A 78 -16.79 -13.21 10.02
C LEU A 78 -18.06 -13.79 9.41
N LEU A 79 -18.62 -14.84 10.01
CA LEU A 79 -19.88 -15.47 9.57
C LEU A 79 -21.09 -14.54 9.73
N SER A 80 -21.06 -13.62 10.69
CA SER A 80 -22.11 -12.60 10.84
C SER A 80 -22.04 -11.51 9.77
N LEU A 81 -20.90 -11.35 9.11
CA LEU A 81 -20.75 -10.39 8.02
C LEU A 81 -21.44 -10.91 6.76
N LYS A 82 -22.21 -10.05 6.11
CA LYS A 82 -22.77 -10.32 4.78
C LYS A 82 -21.71 -10.11 3.71
N LEU A 83 -20.64 -10.90 3.76
CA LEU A 83 -19.63 -10.91 2.72
C LEU A 83 -20.29 -11.34 1.40
N LYS A 84 -20.10 -10.55 0.34
CA LYS A 84 -20.61 -10.88 -1.00
C LYS A 84 -19.82 -12.01 -1.65
N LYS A 85 -18.64 -12.34 -1.10
CA LYS A 85 -17.68 -13.31 -1.63
C LYS A 85 -16.79 -13.88 -0.51
N PRO A 86 -16.08 -14.99 -0.75
CA PRO A 86 -15.12 -15.55 0.21
C PRO A 86 -14.04 -14.56 0.63
N ILE A 87 -13.50 -14.73 1.83
CA ILE A 87 -12.49 -13.83 2.41
C ILE A 87 -11.18 -13.83 1.62
N GLU A 88 -10.85 -14.95 0.97
CA GLU A 88 -9.70 -15.09 0.08
C GLU A 88 -9.82 -14.13 -1.10
N ASN A 89 -11.02 -14.00 -1.68
CA ASN A 89 -11.27 -13.06 -2.76
C ASN A 89 -11.26 -11.61 -2.28
N GLU A 90 -11.49 -11.35 -0.98
CA GLU A 90 -11.33 -10.01 -0.39
C GLU A 90 -9.86 -9.65 -0.19
N TRP A 91 -9.01 -10.63 0.12
CA TRP A 91 -7.57 -10.45 0.16
C TRP A 91 -7.02 -10.09 -1.22
N ASP A 92 -7.42 -10.81 -2.26
CA ASP A 92 -6.98 -10.53 -3.63
C ASP A 92 -7.40 -9.12 -4.08
N ASP A 93 -8.63 -8.70 -3.78
CA ASP A 93 -9.08 -7.34 -4.04
C ASP A 93 -8.24 -6.30 -3.30
N PHE A 94 -7.97 -6.54 -2.01
CA PHE A 94 -7.16 -5.65 -1.18
C PHE A 94 -5.77 -5.44 -1.77
N VAL A 95 -5.08 -6.53 -2.12
CA VAL A 95 -3.74 -6.47 -2.71
C VAL A 95 -3.76 -5.80 -4.08
N CYS A 96 -4.77 -6.07 -4.92
CA CYS A 96 -4.80 -5.57 -6.28
C CYS A 96 -5.23 -4.10 -6.38
N PHE A 97 -6.28 -3.69 -5.66
CA PHE A 97 -6.87 -2.36 -5.86
C PHE A 97 -7.55 -1.74 -4.62
N ASN A 98 -7.68 -2.46 -3.51
CA ASN A 98 -8.36 -1.98 -2.30
C ASN A 98 -7.44 -1.59 -1.14
N GLY A 99 -6.14 -1.49 -1.38
CA GLY A 99 -5.15 -1.03 -0.40
C GLY A 99 -5.24 0.45 -0.02
N PHE A 100 -5.98 1.26 -0.78
CA PHE A 100 -6.14 2.69 -0.51
C PHE A 100 -7.54 3.01 0.06
N PRO A 101 -7.67 3.90 1.07
CA PRO A 101 -8.98 4.21 1.66
C PRO A 101 -10.03 4.72 0.66
N PHE A 102 -9.60 5.42 -0.40
CA PHE A 102 -10.52 6.02 -1.36
C PHE A 102 -11.16 5.00 -2.33
N THR A 103 -10.66 3.76 -2.39
CA THR A 103 -11.16 2.73 -3.32
C THR A 103 -12.24 1.85 -2.72
N LEU A 104 -12.49 1.93 -1.40
CA LEU A 104 -13.40 1.04 -0.66
C LEU A 104 -14.81 0.91 -1.27
N ASN A 105 -15.30 1.98 -1.90
CA ASN A 105 -16.62 2.06 -2.52
C ASN A 105 -16.58 2.15 -4.06
N MET A 106 -15.45 1.78 -4.67
CA MET A 106 -15.24 1.81 -6.10
C MET A 106 -15.28 0.39 -6.69
N THR A 107 -15.65 0.31 -7.96
CA THR A 107 -15.41 -0.90 -8.76
C THR A 107 -13.91 -1.07 -9.02
N GLN A 108 -13.51 -2.27 -9.45
CA GLN A 108 -12.13 -2.54 -9.84
C GLN A 108 -11.65 -1.56 -10.93
N THR A 109 -12.46 -1.33 -11.96
CA THR A 109 -12.12 -0.42 -13.08
C THR A 109 -11.90 1.00 -12.60
N GLU A 110 -12.83 1.55 -11.80
CA GLU A 110 -12.71 2.90 -11.24
C GLU A 110 -11.49 3.04 -10.33
N SER A 111 -11.19 1.99 -9.54
CA SER A 111 -10.02 1.97 -8.66
C SER A 111 -8.73 1.99 -9.47
N HIS A 112 -8.61 1.14 -10.49
CA HIS A 112 -7.46 1.10 -11.37
C HIS A 112 -7.26 2.42 -12.12
N GLU A 113 -8.33 3.00 -12.68
CA GLU A 113 -8.26 4.28 -13.38
C GLU A 113 -7.79 5.39 -12.44
N LYS A 114 -8.32 5.44 -11.21
CA LYS A 114 -7.94 6.47 -10.24
C LYS A 114 -6.51 6.31 -9.73
N ILE A 115 -6.05 5.08 -9.52
CA ILE A 115 -4.66 4.78 -9.16
C ILE A 115 -3.73 5.18 -10.32
N TYR A 116 -4.08 4.82 -11.55
CA TYR A 116 -3.30 5.17 -12.73
C TYR A 116 -3.20 6.70 -12.90
N ASN A 117 -4.31 7.42 -12.79
CA ASN A 117 -4.34 8.88 -12.87
C ASN A 117 -3.52 9.55 -11.75
N MET A 118 -3.42 8.91 -10.58
CA MET A 118 -2.56 9.38 -9.50
C MET A 118 -1.08 9.21 -9.85
N VAL A 119 -0.68 8.04 -10.34
CA VAL A 119 0.69 7.78 -10.82
C VAL A 119 1.05 8.75 -11.95
N GLU A 120 0.15 8.94 -12.92
CA GLU A 120 0.35 9.86 -14.03
C GLU A 120 0.57 11.29 -13.53
N ARG A 121 -0.26 11.77 -12.60
CA ARG A 121 -0.08 13.11 -12.01
C ARG A 121 1.27 13.25 -11.31
N VAL A 122 1.70 12.23 -10.57
CA VAL A 122 2.99 12.25 -9.86
C VAL A 122 4.13 12.33 -10.86
N VAL A 123 4.13 11.50 -11.91
CA VAL A 123 5.19 11.46 -12.91
C VAL A 123 5.21 12.74 -13.75
N GLU A 124 4.05 13.23 -14.19
CA GLU A 124 3.97 14.36 -15.13
C GLU A 124 4.13 15.74 -14.46
N LYS A 125 3.66 15.89 -13.21
CA LYS A 125 3.66 17.18 -12.50
C LYS A 125 4.62 17.19 -11.33
N ASP A 126 4.48 16.25 -10.41
CA ASP A 126 5.14 16.35 -9.10
C ASP A 126 6.65 16.15 -9.23
N VAL A 127 7.11 15.15 -9.98
CA VAL A 127 8.55 14.90 -10.24
C VAL A 127 9.23 16.13 -10.86
N PHE A 128 8.57 16.78 -11.83
CA PHE A 128 9.10 17.95 -12.54
C PHE A 128 9.05 19.24 -11.72
N SER A 129 8.22 19.27 -10.66
CA SER A 129 8.18 20.39 -9.73
C SER A 129 9.38 20.40 -8.77
N ILE A 130 10.00 19.24 -8.53
CA ILE A 130 11.16 19.09 -7.64
C ILE A 130 12.45 19.40 -8.40
N GLN A 131 12.56 18.92 -9.64
CA GLN A 131 13.74 19.10 -10.48
C GLN A 131 13.35 19.21 -11.95
N SER A 132 14.03 20.10 -12.68
CA SER A 132 13.82 20.26 -14.12
C SER A 132 14.43 19.10 -14.89
N PHE A 133 13.60 18.19 -15.39
CA PHE A 133 14.00 17.14 -16.33
C PHE A 133 13.59 17.49 -17.77
N ASN A 134 14.26 16.87 -18.76
CA ASN A 134 13.83 16.97 -20.15
C ASN A 134 12.57 16.11 -20.40
N THR A 135 11.87 16.37 -21.51
CA THR A 135 10.65 15.62 -21.86
C THR A 135 10.92 14.12 -22.06
N ASP A 136 12.11 13.74 -22.55
CA ASP A 136 12.52 12.35 -22.76
C ASP A 136 12.63 11.56 -21.44
N THR A 137 12.89 12.26 -20.33
CA THR A 137 12.94 11.68 -18.98
C THR A 137 11.55 11.21 -18.52
N ARG A 138 10.45 11.85 -18.95
CA ARG A 138 9.07 11.44 -18.58
C ARG A 138 8.80 9.98 -18.93
N ASN A 139 9.05 9.64 -20.19
CA ASN A 139 8.83 8.29 -20.70
C ASN A 139 9.74 7.28 -19.97
N THR A 140 10.97 7.68 -19.67
CA THR A 140 11.91 6.84 -18.94
C THR A 140 11.42 6.50 -17.53
N VAL A 141 10.84 7.47 -16.80
CA VAL A 141 10.27 7.23 -15.46
C VAL A 141 9.15 6.19 -15.51
N PHE A 142 8.19 6.32 -16.44
CA PHE A 142 7.14 5.32 -16.60
C PHE A 142 7.71 3.93 -16.94
N ARG A 143 8.69 3.86 -17.85
CA ARG A 143 9.34 2.59 -18.21
C ARG A 143 10.02 1.94 -17.02
N ILE A 144 10.67 2.73 -16.15
CA ILE A 144 11.28 2.24 -14.91
C ILE A 144 10.18 1.69 -13.97
N LEU A 145 9.11 2.46 -13.74
CA LEU A 145 8.01 2.04 -12.87
C LEU A 145 7.35 0.75 -13.38
N SER A 146 7.06 0.65 -14.68
CA SER A 146 6.52 -0.55 -15.30
C SER A 146 7.47 -1.74 -15.20
N PHE A 147 8.78 -1.52 -15.42
CA PHE A 147 9.78 -2.58 -15.26
C PHE A 147 9.73 -3.14 -13.84
N LEU A 148 9.81 -2.27 -12.83
CA LEU A 148 9.81 -2.66 -11.42
C LEU A 148 8.53 -3.38 -11.02
N ALA A 149 7.37 -2.89 -11.46
CA ALA A 149 6.07 -3.49 -11.15
C ALA A 149 5.90 -4.90 -11.73
N LEU A 150 6.56 -5.21 -12.86
CA LEU A 150 6.48 -6.51 -13.53
C LEU A 150 7.55 -7.50 -13.06
N GLN A 151 8.52 -7.08 -12.24
CA GLN A 151 9.55 -8.00 -11.77
C GLN A 151 9.06 -8.83 -10.57
N PRO A 152 9.36 -10.15 -10.54
CA PRO A 152 9.19 -10.92 -9.32
C PRO A 152 10.16 -10.46 -8.22
N PRO A 153 9.85 -10.73 -6.94
CA PRO A 153 10.76 -10.43 -5.83
C PRO A 153 12.17 -11.00 -6.07
N GLY A 154 13.20 -10.18 -5.86
CA GLY A 154 14.60 -10.55 -6.13
C GLY A 154 14.98 -10.67 -7.62
N GLY A 155 14.05 -10.35 -8.53
CA GLY A 155 14.25 -10.47 -9.98
C GLY A 155 14.97 -9.29 -10.63
N THR A 156 15.28 -8.23 -9.90
CA THR A 156 15.80 -6.96 -10.46
C THR A 156 17.34 -6.90 -10.40
N SER A 157 17.96 -6.22 -11.36
CA SER A 157 19.37 -5.79 -11.31
C SER A 157 19.60 -4.64 -12.27
N ASP A 158 20.63 -3.82 -12.04
CA ASP A 158 20.98 -2.69 -12.90
C ASP A 158 21.16 -3.13 -14.36
N ALA A 159 21.77 -4.30 -14.58
CA ALA A 159 21.95 -4.88 -15.91
C ALA A 159 20.62 -5.28 -16.59
N LYS A 160 19.63 -5.77 -15.83
CA LYS A 160 18.31 -6.09 -16.37
C LYS A 160 17.52 -4.83 -16.68
N LEU A 161 17.60 -3.83 -15.80
CA LEU A 161 16.97 -2.53 -16.01
C LEU A 161 17.56 -1.82 -17.22
N SER A 162 18.88 -1.79 -17.35
CA SER A 162 19.56 -1.16 -18.49
C SER A 162 19.20 -1.84 -19.81
N LYS A 163 19.13 -3.17 -19.83
CA LYS A 163 18.67 -3.95 -20.99
C LYS A 163 17.22 -3.62 -21.35
N TYR A 164 16.33 -3.47 -20.37
CA TYR A 164 14.93 -3.12 -20.60
C TYR A 164 14.76 -1.68 -21.11
N LEU A 165 15.57 -0.76 -20.59
CA LEU A 165 15.57 0.65 -21.00
C LEU A 165 16.27 0.87 -22.35
N GLY A 166 17.14 -0.04 -22.77
CA GLY A 166 17.97 0.09 -23.97
C GLY A 166 19.15 1.03 -23.77
N VAL A 167 19.67 1.13 -22.53
CA VAL A 167 20.74 2.04 -22.14
C VAL A 167 21.91 1.27 -21.49
N SER A 168 23.07 1.93 -21.37
CA SER A 168 24.23 1.33 -20.68
C SER A 168 23.93 1.10 -19.18
N PRO A 169 24.36 -0.01 -18.57
CA PRO A 169 24.28 -0.22 -17.12
C PRO A 169 24.90 0.91 -16.30
N THR A 170 25.98 1.53 -16.81
CA THR A 170 26.67 2.66 -16.16
C THR A 170 25.82 3.94 -16.12
N LEU A 171 24.79 4.03 -16.95
CA LEU A 171 23.86 5.17 -16.97
C LEU A 171 22.72 5.00 -15.94
N VAL A 172 22.57 3.78 -15.41
CA VAL A 172 21.53 3.42 -14.43
C VAL A 172 22.06 3.50 -13.00
N GLN A 173 23.39 3.39 -12.82
CA GLN A 173 24.11 3.58 -11.55
C GLN A 173 24.26 5.06 -11.19
#